data_AF-A0A1H6FPT3-F1
#
_entry.id   AF-A0A1H6FPT3-F1
#
_cell.length_a   1.000
_cell.length_b   1.000
_cell.length_c   1.000
_cell.angle_alpha   90.00
_cell.angle_beta   90.00
_cell.angle_gamma   90.00
#
_symmetry.space_group_name_H-M   'P 1'
#
loop_
_entity.id
_entity.type
_entity.pdbx_description
1 polymer ?
#
loop_
_entity_poly.entity_id
_entity_poly.type
_entity_poly.pdbx_seq_one_letter_code
_entity_poly.pdbx_strand_id
1 'polypeptide(L)'
;MAETICARLLGLAGLASLPVDVVIALQRCRSIHTFGMRFPIGAAFVGRDGQLLAVRASVPPGRVTSSLRASLVLEWRAGAVATSSVAELAREVTCALDRERLE
;
A
#
# COMPACT_ATOMS: atom_id res chain seq x y z
N MET A 1 7.29 -9.56 -8.76
CA MET A 1 8.12 -10.00 -7.62
C MET A 1 9.15 -8.91 -7.28
N ALA A 2 9.08 -8.31 -6.08
CA ALA A 2 10.09 -7.36 -5.59
C ALA A 2 10.66 -7.86 -4.26
N GLU A 3 11.60 -8.80 -4.36
CA GLU A 3 12.25 -9.47 -3.23
C GLU A 3 13.61 -8.83 -2.92
N THR A 4 13.63 -7.64 -2.33
CA THR A 4 14.83 -7.17 -1.59
C THR A 4 14.43 -6.06 -0.63
N ILE A 5 15.09 -5.99 0.54
CA ILE A 5 14.90 -4.92 1.54
C ILE A 5 15.02 -3.52 0.90
N CYS A 6 15.90 -3.36 -0.09
CA CYS A 6 16.08 -2.12 -0.84
C CYS A 6 14.91 -1.77 -1.79
N ALA A 7 14.23 -2.77 -2.37
CA ALA A 7 13.04 -2.55 -3.19
C ALA A 7 11.82 -2.13 -2.36
N ARG A 8 11.78 -2.50 -1.06
CA ARG A 8 10.77 -2.03 -0.10
C ARG A 8 11.07 -0.63 0.45
N LEU A 9 12.35 -0.26 0.54
CA LEU A 9 12.81 1.07 0.97
C LEU A 9 12.55 2.14 -0.10
N LEU A 10 12.68 1.77 -1.38
CA LEU A 10 12.32 2.57 -2.54
C LEU A 10 10.85 2.39 -2.92
N GLY A 11 9.93 2.47 -1.95
CA GLY A 11 8.52 2.72 -2.30
C GLY A 11 8.41 4.04 -3.11
N LEU A 12 7.35 4.80 -2.89
CA LEU A 12 7.18 6.11 -3.55
C LEU A 12 8.29 7.16 -3.25
N ALA A 13 9.28 6.82 -2.42
CA ALA A 13 10.47 7.61 -2.14
C ALA A 13 11.38 7.72 -3.37
N GLY A 14 11.33 8.88 -4.04
CA GLY A 14 12.16 9.21 -5.21
C GLY A 14 11.36 9.65 -6.44
N LEU A 15 10.06 9.38 -6.47
CA LEU A 15 9.17 9.90 -7.50
C LEU A 15 8.76 11.34 -7.17
N ALA A 16 8.94 12.26 -8.13
CA ALA A 16 8.39 13.62 -8.01
C ALA A 16 6.84 13.62 -7.96
N SER A 17 6.24 12.55 -8.48
CA SER A 17 4.80 12.34 -8.59
C SER A 17 4.50 10.85 -8.77
N LEU A 18 3.51 10.31 -8.05
CA LEU A 18 2.80 9.10 -8.48
C LEU A 18 1.66 9.53 -9.42
N PRO A 19 1.47 8.87 -10.58
CA PRO A 19 0.24 9.04 -11.37
C PRO A 19 -0.97 8.76 -10.49
N VAL A 20 -2.04 9.52 -10.66
CA VAL A 20 -3.27 9.39 -9.86
C VAL A 20 -3.90 8.00 -9.96
N ASP A 21 -3.65 7.28 -11.05
CA ASP A 21 -4.30 6.00 -11.34
C ASP A 21 -3.48 4.78 -10.92
N VAL A 22 -2.38 4.97 -10.19
CA VAL A 22 -1.50 3.87 -9.77
C VAL A 22 -1.66 3.57 -8.28
N VAL A 23 -1.89 2.29 -8.00
CA VAL A 23 -1.85 1.70 -6.66
C VAL A 23 -0.70 0.71 -6.61
N ILE A 24 0.12 0.81 -5.57
CA ILE A 24 1.23 -0.11 -5.33
C ILE A 24 0.80 -1.12 -4.28
N ALA A 25 1.00 -2.41 -4.56
CA ALA A 25 0.73 -3.51 -3.64
C ALA A 25 2.03 -4.06 -3.04
N LEU A 26 2.26 -3.80 -1.75
CA LEU A 26 3.41 -4.29 -1.00
C LEU A 26 3.06 -5.59 -0.28
N GLN A 27 3.37 -6.72 -0.92
CA GLN A 27 3.18 -8.04 -0.31
C GLN A 27 4.11 -8.28 0.89
N ARG A 28 3.64 -9.08 1.85
CA ARG A 28 4.34 -9.41 3.10
C ARG A 28 4.77 -8.14 3.85
N CYS A 29 3.94 -7.09 3.78
CA CYS A 29 4.19 -5.80 4.38
C CYS A 29 3.22 -5.51 5.51
N ARG A 30 3.77 -5.04 6.64
CA ARG A 30 3.01 -4.70 7.85
C ARG A 30 3.22 -3.27 8.31
N SER A 31 4.14 -2.55 7.69
CA SER A 31 4.57 -1.23 8.08
C SER A 31 5.14 -0.51 6.88
N ILE A 32 4.79 0.77 6.75
CA ILE A 32 5.34 1.66 5.74
C ILE A 32 5.88 2.90 6.43
N HIS A 33 6.81 3.57 5.78
CA HIS A 33 7.32 4.86 6.21
C HIS A 33 7.27 5.86 5.06
N THR A 34 7.10 7.12 5.41
CA THR A 34 7.07 8.24 4.45
C THR A 34 8.28 9.17 4.60
N PHE A 35 9.37 8.69 5.19
CA PHE A 35 10.66 9.40 5.20
C PHE A 35 11.17 9.59 3.77
N GLY A 36 11.70 10.78 3.45
CA GLY A 36 12.18 11.12 2.10
C GLY A 36 11.09 11.44 1.08
N MET A 37 9.81 11.34 1.45
CA MET A 37 8.69 11.71 0.57
C MET A 37 8.40 13.21 0.62
N ARG A 38 7.89 13.76 -0.49
CA ARG A 38 7.52 15.18 -0.62
C ARG A 38 6.01 15.42 -0.60
N PHE A 39 5.20 14.37 -0.61
CA PHE A 39 3.74 14.44 -0.64
C PHE A 39 3.12 13.35 0.24
N PRO A 40 1.89 13.58 0.75
CA PRO A 40 1.16 12.58 1.53
C PRO A 40 0.65 11.43 0.64
N ILE A 41 0.54 10.25 1.23
CA ILE A 41 0.02 9.05 0.55
C ILE A 41 -1.18 8.45 1.26
N GLY A 42 -2.04 7.79 0.50
CA GLY A 42 -3.01 6.88 1.06
C GLY A 42 -2.38 5.51 1.30
N ALA A 43 -2.80 4.82 2.35
CA ALA A 43 -2.37 3.46 2.67
C ALA A 43 -3.53 2.61 3.20
N ALA A 44 -3.63 1.37 2.73
CA ALA A 44 -4.56 0.37 3.23
C ALA A 44 -3.81 -0.87 3.68
N PHE A 45 -4.09 -1.33 4.90
CA PHE A 45 -3.50 -2.52 5.49
C PHE A 45 -4.49 -3.68 5.35
N VAL A 46 -4.07 -4.75 4.71
CA VAL A 46 -4.90 -5.92 4.42
C VAL A 46 -4.34 -7.15 5.13
N GLY A 47 -5.21 -7.91 5.78
CA GLY A 47 -4.91 -9.17 6.46
C GLY A 47 -4.59 -10.30 5.49
N ARG A 48 -4.26 -11.47 6.02
CA ARG A 48 -3.94 -12.66 5.20
C ARG A 48 -5.19 -13.28 4.55
N ASP A 49 -6.33 -13.01 5.16
CA ASP A 49 -7.68 -13.40 4.78
C ASP A 49 -8.35 -12.38 3.83
N GLY A 50 -7.58 -11.41 3.31
CA GLY A 50 -8.10 -10.35 2.45
C GLY A 50 -8.92 -9.29 3.18
N GLN A 51 -9.00 -9.34 4.52
CA GLN A 51 -9.76 -8.37 5.31
C GLN A 51 -9.03 -7.03 5.40
N LEU A 52 -9.78 -5.94 5.23
CA LEU A 52 -9.24 -4.60 5.38
C LEU A 52 -9.10 -4.27 6.88
N LEU A 53 -7.86 -4.17 7.35
CA LEU A 53 -7.55 -3.95 8.77
C LEU A 53 -7.52 -2.47 9.15
N ALA A 54 -7.04 -1.62 8.25
CA ALA A 54 -6.99 -0.18 8.45
C ALA A 54 -6.87 0.55 7.12
N VAL A 55 -7.50 1.73 7.04
CA VAL A 55 -7.30 2.69 5.95
C VAL A 55 -6.78 3.99 6.51
N ARG A 56 -5.76 4.53 5.87
CA ARG A 56 -5.22 5.86 6.11
C ARG A 56 -5.27 6.62 4.80
N ALA A 57 -6.31 7.43 4.60
CA ALA A 57 -6.49 8.16 3.35
C ALA A 57 -5.39 9.20 3.09
N SER A 58 -4.72 9.66 4.15
CA SER A 58 -3.59 10.59 4.07
C SER A 58 -2.58 10.34 5.20
N VAL A 59 -1.39 9.92 4.82
CA VAL A 59 -0.21 9.74 5.68
C VAL A 59 0.81 10.81 5.26
N PRO A 60 1.08 11.82 6.10
CA PRO A 60 2.03 12.87 5.76
C PRO A 60 3.46 12.35 5.66
N PRO A 61 4.37 13.08 4.99
CA PRO A 61 5.80 12.81 5.04
C PRO A 61 6.38 12.69 6.45
N GLY A 62 7.43 11.89 6.61
CA GLY A 62 8.15 11.74 7.88
C GLY A 62 7.39 10.95 8.95
N ARG A 63 6.50 10.04 8.55
CA ARG A 63 5.70 9.20 9.46
C ARG A 63 5.96 7.73 9.23
N VAL A 64 5.68 6.94 10.27
CA VAL A 64 5.62 5.48 10.21
C VAL A 64 4.20 5.07 10.55
N THR A 65 3.63 4.17 9.77
CA THR A 65 2.35 3.55 10.08
C THR A 65 2.41 2.06 9.85
N SER A 66 1.79 1.30 10.75
CA SER A 66 1.82 -0.14 10.74
C SER A 66 0.49 -0.75 11.18
N SER A 67 0.32 -2.02 10.84
CA SER A 67 -0.72 -2.90 11.36
C SER A 67 -0.12 -4.29 11.55
N LEU A 68 -0.08 -4.78 12.78
CA LEU A 68 0.61 -6.03 13.14
C LEU A 68 0.04 -7.26 12.41
N ARG A 69 -1.26 -7.23 12.10
CA ARG A 69 -1.98 -8.30 11.40
C ARG A 69 -1.90 -8.19 9.87
N ALA A 70 -1.33 -7.11 9.35
CA ALA A 70 -1.26 -6.89 7.91
C ALA A 70 -0.26 -7.84 7.26
N SER A 71 -0.69 -8.39 6.13
CA SER A 71 0.11 -9.21 5.24
C SER A 71 0.35 -8.53 3.89
N LEU A 72 -0.41 -7.46 3.60
CA LEU A 72 -0.36 -6.67 2.38
C LEU A 72 -0.60 -5.19 2.75
N VAL A 73 0.13 -4.28 2.12
CA VAL A 73 -0.16 -2.84 2.18
C VAL A 73 -0.38 -2.31 0.76
N LEU A 74 -1.50 -1.63 0.54
CA LEU A 74 -1.73 -0.87 -0.69
C LEU A 74 -1.36 0.59 -0.45
N GLU A 75 -0.61 1.20 -1.36
CA GLU A 75 -0.22 2.61 -1.33
C GLU A 75 -0.69 3.34 -2.58
N TRP A 76 -1.15 4.58 -2.43
CA TRP A 76 -1.57 5.44 -3.54
C TRP A 76 -1.31 6.92 -3.20
N ARG A 77 -1.43 7.82 -4.18
CA ARG A 77 -1.37 9.27 -3.92
C ARG A 77 -2.57 9.68 -3.06
N ALA A 78 -2.35 10.41 -1.96
CA ALA A 78 -3.47 10.87 -1.13
C ALA A 78 -4.46 11.69 -1.97
N GLY A 79 -5.76 11.40 -1.80
CA GLY A 79 -6.85 12.01 -2.57
C GLY A 79 -7.14 11.37 -3.94
N ALA A 80 -6.32 10.43 -4.41
CA ALA A 80 -6.57 9.75 -5.69
C ALA A 80 -7.62 8.63 -5.60
N VAL A 81 -7.71 7.97 -4.44
CA VAL A 81 -8.69 6.90 -4.18
C VAL A 81 -9.61 7.33 -3.04
N ALA A 82 -10.91 7.29 -3.28
CA ALA A 82 -11.91 7.51 -2.25
C ALA A 82 -11.89 6.36 -1.24
N THR A 83 -12.01 6.67 0.06
CA THR A 83 -12.03 5.66 1.13
C THR A 83 -13.08 4.56 0.90
N SER A 84 -14.22 4.89 0.28
CA SER A 84 -15.27 3.94 -0.09
C SER A 84 -14.82 2.91 -1.13
N SER A 85 -13.93 3.28 -2.06
CA SER A 85 -13.41 2.41 -3.12
C SER A 85 -12.27 1.51 -2.65
N VAL A 86 -11.65 1.81 -1.50
CA VAL A 86 -10.48 1.06 -0.98
C VAL A 86 -10.82 -0.40 -0.69
N ALA A 87 -12.02 -0.68 -0.18
CA ALA A 87 -12.44 -2.05 0.11
C ALA A 87 -12.59 -2.89 -1.17
N GLU A 88 -13.08 -2.29 -2.25
CA GLU A 88 -13.19 -2.96 -3.55
C GLU A 88 -11.83 -3.26 -4.15
N LEU A 89 -10.97 -2.25 -4.20
CA LEU A 89 -9.59 -2.39 -4.64
C LEU A 89 -8.81 -3.45 -3.84
N ALA A 90 -8.99 -3.48 -2.52
CA ALA A 90 -8.35 -4.48 -1.66
C ALA A 90 -8.79 -5.92 -1.99
N ARG A 91 -10.08 -6.13 -2.29
CA ARG A 91 -10.59 -7.44 -2.72
C ARG A 91 -10.02 -7.84 -4.07
N GLU A 92 -10.02 -6.92 -5.04
CA GLU A 92 -9.52 -7.18 -6.39
C GLU A 92 -8.03 -7.54 -6.40
N VAL A 93 -7.21 -6.74 -5.71
CA VAL A 93 -5.77 -7.00 -5.59
C VAL A 93 -5.53 -8.32 -4.85
N THR A 94 -6.26 -8.60 -3.76
CA THR A 94 -6.10 -9.89 -3.05
C THR A 94 -6.44 -11.07 -3.95
N CYS A 95 -7.53 -10.99 -4.72
CA CYS A 95 -7.94 -12.03 -5.66
C CYS A 95 -6.93 -12.24 -6.80
N ALA A 96 -6.33 -11.16 -7.31
CA ALA A 96 -5.27 -11.24 -8.31
C ALA A 96 -4.02 -11.92 -7.73
N LEU A 97 -3.58 -11.51 -6.55
CA LEU A 97 -2.40 -12.07 -5.88
C LEU A 97 -2.57 -13.55 -5.47
N ASP A 98 -3.78 -13.98 -5.11
CA ASP A 98 -4.05 -15.39 -4.84
C ASP A 98 -4.04 -16.24 -6.11
N ARG A 99 -4.47 -15.70 -7.26
CA ARG A 99 -4.35 -16.39 -8.56
C ARG A 99 -2.90 -16.59 -8.98
N GLU A 100 -2.07 -15.54 -8.89
CA GLU A 100 -0.63 -15.63 -9.21
C GLU A 100 0.13 -16.62 -8.30
N ARG A 101 -0.39 -16.94 -7.11
CA ARG A 101 0.24 -17.87 -6.16
C ARG A 101 -0.17 -19.32 -6.37
N LEU A 102 -1.20 -19.57 -7.18
CA LEU A 102 -1.68 -20.91 -7.57
C LEU A 102 -1.05 -21.38 -8.88
N GLU A 103 -0.40 -20.49 -9.62
CA GLU A 103 0.41 -20.75 -10.82
C GLU A 103 1.89 -20.99 -10.45
#